data_AF-A0A933FFX6-F1
#
_entry.id   AF-A0A933FFX6-F1
#
_cell.length_a   1.000
_cell.length_b   1.000
_cell.length_c   1.000
_cell.angle_alpha   90.00
_cell.angle_beta   90.00
_cell.angle_gamma   90.00
#
_symmetry.space_group_name_H-M   'P 1'
#
loop_
_entity.id
_entity.type
_entity.pdbx_description
1 polymer ?
#
loop_
_entity_poly.entity_id
_entity_poly.type
_entity_poly.pdbx_seq_one_letter_code
_entity_poly.pdbx_strand_id
1 'polypeptide(L)' 'MKKTTKPLPAGSWVLVWEGPEPTAGLAQGMLENNGLDVHAQRLELAVRLSVRTEDAETAQELLKDWAL' A
#
# COMPACT_ATOMS: atom_id res chain seq x y z
N MET A 1 2.74 1.70 -27.44
CA MET A 1 1.72 1.12 -26.54
C MET A 1 1.73 1.94 -25.26
N LYS A 2 0.65 2.66 -24.95
CA LYS A 2 0.61 3.60 -23.81
C LYS A 2 0.55 2.80 -22.52
N LYS A 3 1.57 2.91 -21.66
CA LYS A 3 1.55 2.38 -20.29
C LYS A 3 0.45 3.13 -19.53
N THR A 4 -0.76 2.57 -19.47
CA THR A 4 -1.86 3.13 -18.69
C THR A 4 -1.60 2.82 -17.23
N THR A 5 -0.73 3.62 -16.61
CA THR A 5 -0.71 3.79 -15.16
C THR A 5 -2.09 4.34 -14.82
N LYS A 6 -3.00 3.47 -14.35
CA LYS A 6 -4.34 3.89 -13.92
C LYS A 6 -4.15 5.05 -12.94
N PRO A 7 -4.65 6.25 -13.23
CA PRO A 7 -4.65 7.32 -12.24
C PRO A 7 -5.44 6.82 -11.04
N LEU A 8 -4.89 7.02 -9.84
CA LEU A 8 -5.58 6.71 -8.60
C LEU A 8 -6.97 7.37 -8.64
N PRO A 9 -8.06 6.64 -8.36
CA PRO A 9 -9.41 7.21 -8.38
C PRO A 9 -9.47 8.39 -7.42
N ALA A 10 -10.24 9.43 -7.79
CA ALA A 10 -10.41 10.66 -7.01
C ALA A 10 -10.80 10.33 -5.56
N GLY A 11 -9.84 10.49 -4.67
CA GLY A 11 -9.87 10.14 -3.27
C GLY A 11 -8.43 10.27 -2.78
N SER A 12 -8.24 10.81 -1.58
CA SER A 12 -6.90 11.03 -1.06
C SER A 12 -6.29 9.67 -0.72
N TRP A 13 -5.21 9.30 -1.41
CA TRP A 13 -4.42 8.11 -1.12
C TRP A 13 -3.16 8.54 -0.39
N VAL A 14 -2.80 7.83 0.67
CA VAL A 14 -1.61 8.11 1.48
C VAL A 14 -0.68 6.91 1.43
N LEU A 15 0.59 7.19 1.19
CA LEU A 15 1.66 6.20 1.27
C LEU A 15 1.82 5.75 2.72
N VAL A 16 1.71 4.44 2.97
CA VAL A 16 1.85 3.86 4.31
C VAL A 16 3.04 2.92 4.43
N TRP A 17 3.54 2.39 3.32
CA TRP A 17 4.71 1.50 3.33
C TRP A 17 5.50 1.57 2.02
N GLU A 18 6.82 1.43 2.10
CA GLU A 18 7.73 1.30 0.94
C GLU A 18 8.83 0.28 1.26
N GLY A 19 9.11 -0.63 0.33
CA GLY A 19 10.16 -1.63 0.51
C GLY A 19 10.23 -2.65 -0.63
N PRO A 20 11.00 -3.74 -0.48
CA PRO A 20 11.24 -4.72 -1.55
C PRO A 20 9.98 -5.57 -1.82
N GLU A 21 9.83 -6.04 -3.07
CA GLU A 21 8.67 -6.83 -3.54
C GLU A 21 8.24 -8.00 -2.61
N PRO A 22 9.13 -8.86 -2.08
CA PRO A 22 8.72 -9.96 -1.20
C PRO A 22 8.06 -9.47 0.09
N THR A 23 8.59 -8.41 0.71
CA THR A 23 8.03 -7.83 1.94
C THR A 23 6.75 -7.05 1.65
N ALA A 24 6.66 -6.44 0.46
CA ALA A 24 5.49 -5.71 0.02
C ALA A 24 4.26 -6.61 -0.13
N GLY A 25 4.42 -7.82 -0.66
CA GLY A 25 3.32 -8.78 -0.78
C GLY A 25 2.76 -9.19 0.59
N LEU A 26 3.63 -9.33 1.60
CA LEU A 26 3.22 -9.63 2.97
C LEU A 26 2.49 -8.44 3.62
N ALA A 27 3.06 -7.24 3.51
CA ALA A 27 2.46 -6.02 4.04
C ALA A 27 1.10 -5.72 3.38
N GLN A 28 1.03 -5.87 2.05
CA GLN A 28 -0.22 -5.70 1.30
C GLN A 28 -1.27 -6.72 1.74
N GLY A 29 -0.93 -8.00 1.78
CA GLY A 29 -1.87 -9.05 2.20
C GLY A 29 -2.37 -8.86 3.64
N MET A 30 -1.51 -8.39 4.55
CA MET A 30 -1.90 -8.07 5.92
C MET A 30 -2.93 -6.93 5.96
N LEU A 31 -2.70 -5.85 5.23
CA LEU A 31 -3.62 -4.71 5.16
C LEU A 31 -4.95 -5.11 4.50
N GLU A 32 -4.92 -5.83 3.38
CA GLU A 32 -6.13 -6.34 2.70
C GLU A 32 -6.91 -7.32 3.57
N ASN A 33 -6.24 -8.18 4.36
CA ASN A 33 -6.88 -9.11 5.29
C ASN A 33 -7.59 -8.42 6.46
N ASN A 34 -7.21 -7.16 6.77
CA ASN A 34 -7.91 -6.32 7.73
C ASN A 34 -9.00 -5.46 7.07
N GLY A 35 -9.27 -5.66 5.77
CA GLY A 35 -10.33 -4.98 5.04
C GLY A 35 -9.95 -3.61 4.48
N LEU A 36 -8.65 -3.26 4.43
CA LEU A 36 -8.19 -2.00 3.87
C LEU A 36 -8.04 -2.10 2.34
N ASP A 37 -8.42 -1.04 1.63
CA ASP A 37 -8.23 -0.91 0.18
C ASP A 37 -6.78 -0.47 -0.10
N VAL A 38 -5.94 -1.40 -0.54
CA VAL A 38 -4.50 -1.17 -0.74
C VAL A 38 -4.18 -1.02 -2.22
N HIS A 39 -3.53 0.08 -2.56
CA HIS A 39 -2.93 0.30 -3.87
C HIS A 39 -1.43 0.04 -3.84
N ALA A 40 -0.99 -0.99 -4.57
CA ALA A 40 0.42 -1.28 -4.77
C ALA A 40 0.95 -0.67 -6.07
N GLN A 41 1.97 0.19 -5.95
CA GLN A 41 2.73 0.72 -7.07
C GLN A 41 4.12 0.08 -7.11
N ARG A 42 4.40 -0.71 -8.15
CA ARG A 42 5.73 -1.27 -8.40
C ARG A 42 6.64 -0.21 -9.03
N LEU A 43 7.79 0.00 -8.42
CA LEU A 43 8.91 0.79 -8.92
C LEU A 43 10.05 -0.14 -9.36
N GLU A 44 11.11 0.41 -9.92
CA GLU A 44 12.25 -0.38 -10.43
C GLU A 44 12.95 -1.21 -9.34
N LEU A 45 13.02 -0.70 -8.10
CA LEU A 45 13.74 -1.32 -6.99
C LEU A 45 12.90 -1.49 -5.72
N ALA A 46 11.63 -1.10 -5.74
CA ALA A 46 10.77 -1.08 -4.56
C ALA A 46 9.29 -1.18 -4.94
N VAL A 47 8.45 -1.42 -3.95
CA VAL A 47 7.00 -1.36 -4.04
C VAL A 47 6.50 -0.38 -3.00
N ARG A 48 5.61 0.52 -3.43
CA ARG A 48 4.89 1.45 -2.58
C ARG A 48 3.49 0.94 -2.34
N LEU A 49 3.06 0.91 -1.08
CA LEU A 49 1.70 0.60 -0.69
C LEU A 49 1.04 1.88 -0.19
N SER A 50 -0.07 2.23 -0.81
CA SER A 50 -0.90 3.36 -0.42
C SER A 50 -2.30 2.88 -0.06
N VAL A 51 -2.92 3.51 0.92
CA VAL A 51 -4.32 3.25 1.32
C VAL A 51 -5.13 4.54 1.22
N ARG A 52 -6.43 4.47 1.45
CA ARG A 52 -7.26 5.68 1.59
C ARG A 52 -6.82 6.48 2.81
N THR A 53 -6.91 7.80 2.73
CA THR A 53 -6.53 8.68 3.85
C THR A 53 -7.31 8.39 5.13
N GLU A 54 -8.57 7.96 5.03
CA GLU A 54 -9.40 7.59 6.19
C GLU A 54 -8.87 6.33 6.91
N ASP A 55 -8.24 5.40 6.18
CA ASP A 55 -7.66 4.17 6.71
C ASP A 55 -6.17 4.31 7.07
N ALA A 56 -5.57 5.48 6.85
CA ALA A 56 -4.13 5.68 6.99
C ALA A 56 -3.62 5.43 8.42
N GLU A 57 -4.39 5.83 9.43
CA GLU A 57 -4.04 5.61 10.83
C GLU A 57 -4.06 4.10 11.16
N THR A 58 -5.16 3.42 10.83
CA THR A 58 -5.30 1.97 11.01
C THR A 58 -4.22 1.19 10.27
N ALA A 59 -3.91 1.55 9.02
CA ALA A 59 -2.83 0.93 8.26
C ALA A 59 -1.47 1.09 8.94
N GLN A 60 -1.18 2.27 9.49
CA GLN A 60 0.06 2.51 10.20
C GLN A 60 0.15 1.73 11.51
N GLU A 61 -0.95 1.59 12.25
CA GLU A 61 -0.97 0.77 13.47
C GLU A 61 -0.72 -0.71 13.15
N LEU A 62 -1.40 -1.24 12.14
CA LEU A 62 -1.22 -2.62 11.69
C LEU A 62 0.21 -2.89 11.21
N LEU A 63 0.82 -1.97 10.47
CA LEU A 63 2.20 -2.09 10.00
C LEU A 63 3.22 -2.01 11.13
N LYS A 64 2.95 -1.23 12.19
CA LYS A 64 3.82 -1.15 13.38
C LYS A 64 3.80 -2.46 14.17
N ASP A 65 2.63 -3.06 14.35
CA ASP A 65 2.48 -4.35 15.05
C ASP A 65 3.18 -5.48 14.27
N TRP A 66 3.15 -5.41 12.94
CA TRP A 66 3.82 -6.38 12.07
C TRP A 66 5.35 -6.22 12.00
N ALA A 67 5.91 -5.04 12.27
CA ALA A 67 7.35 -4.78 12.23
C ALA A 67 8.12 -5.25 13.48
N LEU A 68 7.46 -5.96 14.40
CA LEU A 68 8.03 -6.64 15.58
C LEU A 68 8.85 -7.88 15.20
#